data_AF-A0A3D4B9J7-F1
#
_entry.id   AF-A0A3D4B9J7-F1
#
_cell.length_a   1.000
_cell.length_b   1.000
_cell.length_c   1.000
_cell.angle_alpha   90.00
_cell.angle_beta   90.00
_cell.angle_gamma   90.00
#
_symmetry.space_group_name_H-M   'P 1'
#
loop_
_entity.id
_entity.type
_entity.pdbx_description
1 polymer ?
#
loop_
_entity_poly.entity_id
_entity_poly.type
_entity_poly.pdbx_seq_one_letter_code
_entity_poly.pdbx_strand_id
1 'polypeptide(L)'
;RVYSALALTALTGMSNLFIPILVAALIVLNTMMGAVYERFREISIFSSLGLAPTHIGALFMAESCVYAIIGGMAGYLIGQSFGQLMTSTGLMEGLTLNYSSTSAVMSTILVMGVVLLSTLYPAHKASQMAVPDVERQWKFPDPEGDVWRFDFPFTVSGVEVLGLSTYLHDYFESHGEDSIGLFHADQVRLTCFEIEGGMGYRIHLRAWLAPYDMGVSEEIDITTRPLGEYNTYQIELEITRLNGDLDSWQRVNRRFLNTVRKQFLIWRTIDEEAKQLFKSQGEAMLGDKPLLTDETTTAQHQT
;
A
#
# COMPACT_ATOMS: atom_id res chain seq x y z
N ARG A 1 -59.77 29.63 3.95
CA ARG A 1 -58.85 29.49 5.11
C ARG A 1 -58.61 28.03 5.53
N VAL A 2 -58.84 27.02 4.67
CA VAL A 2 -58.64 25.58 5.02
C VAL A 2 -57.28 25.04 4.53
N TYR A 3 -56.66 25.68 3.52
CA TYR A 3 -55.37 25.27 2.98
C TYR A 3 -54.18 25.44 3.93
N SER A 4 -54.26 26.36 4.91
CA SER A 4 -53.15 26.64 5.82
C SER A 4 -53.01 25.60 6.95
N ALA A 5 -54.12 25.04 7.44
CA ALA A 5 -54.09 24.03 8.50
C ALA A 5 -53.56 22.67 7.99
N LEU A 6 -53.99 22.23 6.80
CA LEU A 6 -53.47 21.01 6.16
C LEU A 6 -51.97 21.12 5.83
N ALA A 7 -51.51 22.28 5.35
CA ALA A 7 -50.09 22.53 5.07
C ALA A 7 -49.23 22.53 6.36
N LEU A 8 -49.76 23.09 7.46
CA LEU A 8 -49.06 23.09 8.76
C LEU A 8 -48.97 21.68 9.36
N THR A 9 -50.04 20.88 9.33
CA THR A 9 -50.01 19.48 9.83
C THR A 9 -49.12 18.58 8.97
N ALA A 10 -49.04 18.83 7.65
CA ALA A 10 -48.13 18.13 6.76
C ALA A 10 -46.65 18.47 7.04
N LEU A 11 -46.35 19.73 7.38
CA LEU A 11 -44.98 20.16 7.73
C LEU A 11 -44.49 19.53 9.05
N THR A 12 -45.34 19.47 10.09
CA THR A 12 -44.97 18.82 11.36
C THR A 12 -44.83 17.30 11.24
N GLY A 13 -45.55 16.66 10.31
CA GLY A 13 -45.36 15.24 10.02
C GLY A 13 -44.03 14.93 9.31
N MET A 14 -43.58 15.83 8.42
CA MET A 14 -42.36 15.63 7.64
C MET A 14 -41.08 15.71 8.48
N SER A 15 -41.04 16.56 9.51
CA SER A 15 -39.91 16.60 10.44
C SER A 15 -39.71 15.29 11.21
N ASN A 16 -40.80 14.56 11.50
CA ASN A 16 -40.73 13.29 12.22
C ASN A 16 -40.16 12.15 11.35
N LEU A 17 -40.16 12.31 10.03
CA LEU A 17 -39.58 11.33 9.09
C LEU A 17 -38.06 11.44 8.98
N PHE A 18 -37.48 12.55 9.43
CA PHE A 18 -36.03 12.78 9.32
C PHE A 18 -35.21 11.72 10.04
N ILE A 19 -35.55 11.42 11.30
CA ILE A 19 -34.82 10.44 12.12
C ILE A 19 -34.93 9.03 11.52
N PRO A 20 -36.13 8.49 11.18
CA PRO A 20 -36.24 7.19 10.53
C PRO A 20 -35.50 7.10 9.20
N ILE A 21 -35.56 8.14 8.36
CA ILE A 21 -34.84 8.18 7.08
C ILE A 21 -33.33 8.11 7.32
N LEU A 22 -32.83 8.88 8.28
CA LEU A 22 -31.41 8.88 8.63
C LEU A 22 -30.96 7.51 9.16
N VAL A 23 -31.75 6.89 10.04
CA VAL A 23 -31.46 5.55 10.56
C VAL A 23 -31.46 4.52 9.43
N ALA A 24 -32.44 4.57 8.53
CA ALA A 24 -32.50 3.69 7.36
C ALA A 24 -31.27 3.88 6.44
N ALA A 25 -30.88 5.13 6.18
CA ALA A 25 -29.67 5.43 5.42
C ALA A 25 -28.42 4.83 6.10
N LEU A 26 -28.24 5.03 7.40
CA LEU A 26 -27.09 4.48 8.13
C LEU A 26 -27.07 2.94 8.12
N ILE A 27 -28.23 2.30 8.21
CA ILE A 27 -28.35 0.84 8.09
C ILE A 27 -27.88 0.39 6.70
N VAL A 28 -28.42 0.98 5.63
CA VAL A 28 -28.04 0.65 4.25
C VAL A 28 -26.54 0.88 4.04
N LEU A 29 -26.00 2.00 4.50
CA LEU A 29 -24.57 2.30 4.43
C LEU A 29 -23.75 1.21 5.09
N ASN A 30 -24.06 0.85 6.34
CA ASN A 30 -23.31 -0.15 7.09
C ASN A 30 -23.39 -1.54 6.45
N THR A 31 -24.58 -1.95 6.02
CA THR A 31 -24.78 -3.24 5.34
C THR A 31 -24.03 -3.30 4.02
N MET A 32 -24.09 -2.24 3.20
CA MET A 32 -23.35 -2.20 1.93
C MET A 32 -21.84 -2.15 2.15
N MET A 33 -21.35 -1.45 3.18
CA MET A 33 -19.93 -1.50 3.56
C MET A 33 -19.51 -2.92 3.93
N GLY A 34 -20.30 -3.64 4.73
CA GLY A 34 -20.06 -5.04 5.06
C GLY A 34 -19.96 -5.93 3.81
N ALA A 35 -20.93 -5.81 2.90
CA ALA A 35 -20.95 -6.57 1.65
C ALA A 35 -19.71 -6.28 0.75
N VAL A 36 -19.26 -5.03 0.70
CA VAL A 36 -18.04 -4.66 -0.04
C VAL A 36 -16.80 -5.35 0.56
N TYR A 37 -16.66 -5.37 1.90
CA TYR A 37 -15.52 -6.02 2.55
C TYR A 37 -15.54 -7.54 2.42
N GLU A 38 -16.72 -8.17 2.49
CA GLU A 38 -16.86 -9.62 2.27
C GLU A 38 -16.48 -10.02 0.84
N ARG A 39 -16.79 -9.18 -0.15
CA ARG A 39 -16.49 -9.40 -1.57
C ARG A 39 -15.12 -8.91 -2.03
N PHE A 40 -14.20 -8.63 -1.11
CA PHE A 40 -12.86 -8.13 -1.44
C PHE A 40 -12.11 -9.00 -2.46
N ARG A 41 -12.23 -10.34 -2.32
CA ARG A 41 -11.59 -11.29 -3.25
C ARG A 41 -12.16 -11.18 -4.67
N GLU A 42 -13.45 -10.96 -4.81
CA GLU A 42 -14.11 -10.79 -6.12
C GLU A 42 -13.66 -9.49 -6.79
N ILE A 43 -13.62 -8.39 -6.03
CA ILE A 43 -13.11 -7.08 -6.49
C ILE A 43 -11.67 -7.21 -7.01
N SER A 44 -10.83 -7.97 -6.30
CA SER A 44 -9.44 -8.21 -6.67
C SER A 44 -9.32 -9.02 -7.98
N ILE A 45 -10.20 -10.01 -8.18
CA ILE A 45 -10.26 -10.80 -9.42
C ILE A 45 -10.66 -9.89 -10.59
N PHE A 46 -11.71 -9.07 -10.41
CA PHE A 46 -12.15 -8.14 -11.45
C PHE A 46 -11.10 -7.10 -11.83
N SER A 47 -10.40 -6.55 -10.83
CA SER A 47 -9.26 -5.64 -11.05
C SER A 47 -8.14 -6.33 -11.84
N SER A 48 -7.82 -7.58 -11.50
CA SER A 48 -6.79 -8.37 -12.20
C SER A 48 -7.16 -8.68 -13.65
N LEU A 49 -8.46 -8.71 -13.98
CA LEU A 49 -8.98 -8.85 -15.35
C LEU A 49 -9.02 -7.52 -16.12
N GLY A 50 -8.60 -6.41 -15.51
CA GLY A 50 -8.51 -5.10 -16.15
C GLY A 50 -9.78 -4.25 -16.06
N LEU A 51 -10.72 -4.55 -15.17
CA LEU A 51 -11.87 -3.68 -14.94
C LEU A 51 -11.43 -2.36 -14.30
N ALA A 52 -11.88 -1.25 -14.89
CA ALA A 52 -11.67 0.06 -14.30
C ALA A 52 -12.30 0.15 -12.89
N PRO A 53 -11.64 0.82 -11.92
CA PRO A 53 -12.20 1.05 -10.59
C PRO A 53 -13.63 1.61 -10.62
N THR A 54 -13.94 2.48 -11.58
CA THR A 54 -15.27 3.08 -11.75
C THR A 54 -16.34 2.06 -12.12
N HIS A 55 -16.00 1.03 -12.92
CA HIS A 55 -16.92 -0.04 -13.29
C HIS A 55 -17.26 -0.93 -12.10
N ILE A 56 -16.29 -1.17 -11.21
CA ILE A 56 -16.53 -1.93 -9.98
C ILE A 56 -17.47 -1.16 -9.05
N GLY A 57 -17.24 0.15 -8.87
CA GLY A 57 -18.19 0.99 -8.13
C GLY A 57 -19.60 0.99 -8.76
N ALA A 58 -19.69 1.02 -10.10
CA ALA A 58 -20.97 0.95 -10.81
C ALA A 58 -21.71 -0.38 -10.59
N LEU A 59 -20.99 -1.50 -10.42
CA LEU A 59 -21.60 -2.80 -10.11
C LEU A 59 -22.33 -2.77 -8.76
N PHE A 60 -21.70 -2.22 -7.72
CA PHE A 60 -22.34 -2.07 -6.40
C PHE A 60 -23.50 -1.07 -6.42
N MET A 61 -23.41 -0.02 -7.25
CA MET A 61 -24.53 0.90 -7.46
C MET A 61 -25.72 0.20 -8.12
N ALA A 62 -25.47 -0.63 -9.14
CA ALA A 62 -26.49 -1.42 -9.82
C ALA A 62 -27.16 -2.43 -8.87
N GLU A 63 -26.38 -3.09 -8.00
CA GLU A 63 -26.92 -3.97 -6.95
C GLU A 63 -27.84 -3.21 -5.98
N SER A 64 -27.45 -1.99 -5.59
CA SER A 64 -28.29 -1.15 -4.72
C SER A 64 -29.56 -0.65 -5.41
N CYS A 65 -29.55 -0.43 -6.73
CA CYS A 65 -30.77 -0.16 -7.48
C CYS A 65 -31.78 -1.30 -7.34
N VAL A 66 -31.30 -2.56 -7.41
CA VAL A 66 -32.16 -3.73 -7.22
C VAL A 66 -32.74 -3.76 -5.81
N TYR A 67 -31.92 -3.50 -4.78
CA TYR A 67 -32.41 -3.42 -3.40
C TYR A 67 -33.40 -2.26 -3.18
N ALA A 68 -33.18 -1.11 -3.82
CA ALA A 68 -34.08 0.03 -3.74
C ALA A 68 -35.47 -0.30 -4.32
N ILE A 69 -35.51 -1.00 -5.46
CA ILE A 69 -36.77 -1.43 -6.10
C ILE A 69 -37.49 -2.47 -5.24
N ILE A 70 -36.79 -3.53 -4.84
CA ILE A 70 -37.39 -4.62 -4.06
C ILE A 70 -37.85 -4.11 -2.70
N GLY A 71 -37.00 -3.35 -2.00
CA GLY A 71 -37.30 -2.78 -0.69
C GLY A 71 -38.43 -1.76 -0.74
N GLY A 72 -38.46 -0.90 -1.76
CA GLY A 72 -39.55 0.05 -1.98
C GLY A 72 -40.89 -0.64 -2.22
N MET A 73 -40.92 -1.64 -3.09
CA MET A 73 -42.14 -2.40 -3.40
C MET A 73 -42.62 -3.21 -2.19
N ALA A 74 -41.73 -3.94 -1.51
CA ALA A 74 -42.07 -4.71 -0.32
C ALA A 74 -42.53 -3.81 0.83
N GLY A 75 -41.83 -2.70 1.07
CA GLY A 75 -42.19 -1.72 2.10
C GLY A 75 -43.56 -1.09 1.85
N TYR A 76 -43.87 -0.77 0.59
CA TYR A 76 -45.19 -0.26 0.21
C TYR A 76 -46.32 -1.27 0.51
N LEU A 77 -46.15 -2.54 0.09
CA LEU A 77 -47.15 -3.59 0.32
C LEU A 77 -47.37 -3.89 1.82
N ILE A 78 -46.29 -3.89 2.60
CA ILE A 78 -46.34 -4.08 4.06
C ILE A 78 -47.05 -2.88 4.69
N GLY A 79 -46.69 -1.65 4.32
CA GLY A 79 -47.32 -0.44 4.83
C GLY A 79 -48.82 -0.38 4.53
N GLN A 80 -49.22 -0.75 3.31
CA GLN A 80 -50.63 -0.81 2.92
C GLN A 80 -51.40 -1.89 3.71
N SER A 81 -50.86 -3.11 3.79
CA SER A 81 -51.47 -4.20 4.57
C SER A 81 -51.63 -3.83 6.04
N PHE A 82 -50.62 -3.20 6.63
CA PHE A 82 -50.65 -2.77 8.03
C PHE A 82 -51.65 -1.63 8.25
N GLY A 83 -51.69 -0.65 7.35
CA GLY A 83 -52.68 0.44 7.40
C GLY A 83 -54.12 -0.07 7.30
N GLN A 84 -54.38 -1.04 6.43
CA GLN A 84 -55.69 -1.68 6.31
C GLN A 84 -56.09 -2.43 7.59
N LEU A 85 -55.16 -3.19 8.18
CA LEU A 85 -55.38 -3.92 9.43
C LEU A 85 -55.69 -2.99 10.62
N MET A 86 -54.97 -1.88 10.74
CA MET A 86 -55.23 -0.87 11.78
C MET A 86 -56.59 -0.20 11.61
N THR A 87 -57.02 0.03 10.37
CA THR A 87 -58.34 0.59 10.08
C THR A 87 -59.45 -0.40 10.41
N SER A 88 -59.28 -1.69 10.06
CA SER A 88 -60.30 -2.72 10.33
C SER A 88 -60.48 -3.06 11.80
N THR A 89 -59.45 -2.84 12.64
CA THR A 89 -59.49 -3.13 14.08
C THR A 89 -60.03 -1.98 14.92
N GLY A 90 -60.40 -0.85 14.31
CA GLY A 90 -60.94 0.31 15.02
C GLY A 90 -59.92 1.09 15.85
N LEU A 91 -58.63 0.72 15.81
CA LEU A 91 -57.57 1.42 16.55
C LEU A 91 -57.31 2.85 16.03
N MET A 92 -57.81 3.19 14.85
CA MET A 92 -57.72 4.52 14.23
C MET A 92 -59.10 5.13 13.97
N GLU A 93 -59.97 5.18 14.98
CA GLU A 93 -61.23 5.94 14.88
C GLU A 93 -60.96 7.43 14.59
N GLY A 94 -61.44 7.90 13.43
CA GLY A 94 -61.35 9.31 13.02
C GLY A 94 -60.24 9.65 12.02
N LEU A 95 -59.35 8.72 11.66
CA LEU A 95 -58.33 8.92 10.62
C LEU A 95 -58.76 8.25 9.32
N THR A 96 -59.04 9.05 8.28
CA THR A 96 -59.26 8.53 6.93
C THR A 96 -57.90 8.38 6.24
N LEU A 97 -57.44 7.13 6.07
CA LEU A 97 -56.25 6.84 5.28
C LEU A 97 -56.53 7.14 3.80
N ASN A 98 -55.99 8.24 3.31
CA ASN A 98 -56.06 8.59 1.89
C ASN A 98 -54.95 7.86 1.14
N TYR A 99 -55.32 6.75 0.48
CA TYR A 99 -54.44 6.01 -0.43
C TYR A 99 -54.35 6.72 -1.78
N SER A 100 -53.72 7.90 -1.82
CA SER A 100 -53.44 8.57 -3.09
C SER A 100 -52.27 7.89 -3.80
N SER A 101 -52.47 7.53 -5.07
CA SER A 101 -51.41 7.01 -5.94
C SER A 101 -50.21 7.96 -6.03
N THR A 102 -50.42 9.27 -5.92
CA THR A 102 -49.33 10.27 -5.94
C THR A 102 -48.42 10.17 -4.72
N SER A 103 -49.00 9.92 -3.54
CA SER A 103 -48.23 9.81 -2.29
C SER A 103 -47.37 8.54 -2.29
N ALA A 104 -47.89 7.44 -2.85
CA ALA A 104 -47.18 6.17 -3.02
C ALA A 104 -45.97 6.31 -3.95
N VAL A 105 -46.13 7.02 -5.07
CA VAL A 105 -45.03 7.28 -6.01
C VAL A 105 -43.96 8.15 -5.34
N MET A 106 -44.36 9.23 -4.67
CA MET A 106 -43.42 10.13 -3.99
C MET A 106 -42.65 9.43 -2.86
N SER A 107 -43.31 8.59 -2.04
CA SER A 107 -42.64 7.84 -0.98
C SER A 107 -41.66 6.83 -1.55
N THR A 108 -42.00 6.17 -2.66
CA THR A 108 -41.12 5.19 -3.30
C THR A 108 -39.87 5.86 -3.87
N ILE A 109 -40.04 7.00 -4.57
CA ILE A 109 -38.92 7.79 -5.08
C ILE A 109 -38.00 8.26 -3.94
N LEU A 110 -38.59 8.72 -2.83
CA LEU A 110 -37.82 9.15 -1.65
C LEU A 110 -36.98 7.99 -1.10
N VAL A 111 -37.58 6.82 -0.90
CA VAL A 111 -36.88 5.63 -0.38
C VAL A 111 -35.76 5.21 -1.34
N MET A 112 -36.04 5.18 -2.65
CA MET A 112 -35.02 4.88 -3.65
C MET A 112 -33.86 5.89 -3.60
N GLY A 113 -34.16 7.17 -3.49
CA GLY A 113 -33.17 8.23 -3.35
C GLY A 113 -32.29 8.02 -2.11
N VAL A 114 -32.89 7.69 -0.96
CA VAL A 114 -32.16 7.41 0.29
C VAL A 114 -31.22 6.23 0.14
N VAL A 115 -31.67 5.12 -0.44
CA VAL A 115 -30.84 3.93 -0.67
C VAL A 115 -29.66 4.26 -1.59
N LEU A 116 -29.92 4.89 -2.73
CA LEU A 116 -28.87 5.22 -3.70
C LEU A 116 -27.85 6.21 -3.14
N LEU A 117 -28.31 7.28 -2.48
CA LEU A 117 -27.43 8.24 -1.83
C LEU A 117 -26.56 7.58 -0.76
N SER A 118 -27.15 6.66 0.02
CA SER A 118 -26.43 5.90 1.04
C SER A 118 -25.38 4.96 0.45
N THR A 119 -25.60 4.42 -0.75
CA THR A 119 -24.65 3.52 -1.42
C THR A 119 -23.51 4.26 -2.11
N LEU A 120 -23.61 5.56 -2.38
CA LEU A 120 -22.53 6.32 -3.05
C LEU A 120 -21.17 6.15 -2.38
N TYR A 121 -21.12 6.24 -1.05
CA TYR A 121 -19.88 6.06 -0.30
C TYR A 121 -19.35 4.62 -0.37
N PRO A 122 -20.13 3.57 -0.04
CA PRO A 122 -19.71 2.18 -0.24
C PRO A 122 -19.23 1.85 -1.66
N ALA A 123 -19.94 2.32 -2.69
CA ALA A 123 -19.57 2.11 -4.10
C ALA A 123 -18.24 2.78 -4.45
N HIS A 124 -18.01 3.99 -3.94
CA HIS A 124 -16.72 4.67 -4.08
C HIS A 124 -15.61 3.91 -3.33
N LYS A 125 -15.91 3.35 -2.15
CA LYS A 125 -14.94 2.56 -1.40
C LYS A 125 -14.58 1.25 -2.12
N ALA A 126 -15.55 0.56 -2.71
CA ALA A 126 -15.31 -0.62 -3.54
C ALA A 126 -14.42 -0.30 -4.75
N SER A 127 -14.64 0.86 -5.38
CA SER A 127 -13.79 1.38 -6.45
C SER A 127 -12.33 1.56 -5.99
N GLN A 128 -12.11 2.15 -4.83
CA GLN A 128 -10.76 2.34 -4.28
C GLN A 128 -10.06 1.00 -3.96
N MET A 129 -10.79 -0.01 -3.48
CA MET A 129 -10.22 -1.33 -3.20
C MET A 129 -9.76 -2.07 -4.46
N ALA A 130 -10.29 -1.69 -5.63
CA ALA A 130 -9.88 -2.25 -6.90
C ALA A 130 -8.58 -1.63 -7.45
N VAL A 131 -8.11 -0.52 -6.90
CA VAL A 131 -6.79 0.00 -7.25
C VAL A 131 -5.78 -1.01 -6.70
N PRO A 132 -5.01 -1.70 -7.55
CA PRO A 132 -4.00 -2.63 -7.05
C PRO A 132 -3.12 -1.83 -6.10
N ASP A 133 -3.14 -2.21 -4.83
CA ASP A 133 -2.31 -1.62 -3.80
C ASP A 133 -0.88 -1.70 -4.31
N VAL A 134 -0.34 -0.52 -4.63
CA VAL A 134 0.97 -0.35 -5.23
C VAL A 134 1.98 -0.91 -4.25
N GLU A 135 2.43 -2.12 -4.55
CA GLU A 135 3.53 -2.85 -3.93
C GLU A 135 3.30 -3.23 -2.45
N ARG A 136 3.65 -4.48 -2.11
CA ARG A 136 4.11 -4.79 -0.75
C ARG A 136 5.29 -3.86 -0.47
N GLN A 137 5.03 -2.69 0.10
CA GLN A 137 6.06 -1.77 0.53
C GLN A 137 7.02 -2.57 1.39
N TRP A 138 8.26 -2.69 0.92
CA TRP A 138 9.31 -3.35 1.68
C TRP A 138 9.43 -2.61 3.02
N LYS A 139 9.00 -3.27 4.10
CA LYS A 139 9.04 -2.73 5.46
C LYS A 139 10.37 -3.12 6.07
N PHE A 140 11.22 -2.13 6.27
CA PHE A 140 12.45 -2.28 7.03
C PHE A 140 12.12 -2.51 8.52
N PRO A 141 12.92 -3.32 9.24
CA PRO A 141 12.85 -3.38 10.69
C PRO A 141 13.22 -2.01 11.29
N ASP A 142 12.87 -1.77 12.54
CA ASP A 142 13.36 -0.58 13.26
C ASP A 142 14.87 -0.74 13.55
N PRO A 143 15.68 0.33 13.43
CA PRO A 143 17.12 0.26 13.71
C PRO A 143 17.40 0.08 15.21
N GLU A 144 18.53 -0.56 15.51
CA GLU A 144 19.07 -0.74 16.86
C GLU A 144 20.00 0.42 17.18
N GLY A 145 19.43 1.52 17.69
CA GLY A 145 20.19 2.74 17.98
C GLY A 145 20.69 3.40 16.69
N ASP A 146 22.01 3.43 16.50
CA ASP A 146 22.66 4.01 15.31
C ASP A 146 22.89 2.99 14.19
N VAL A 147 22.55 1.72 14.40
CA VAL A 147 22.84 0.65 13.45
C VAL A 147 21.55 0.10 12.86
N TRP A 148 21.48 0.01 11.54
CA TRP A 148 20.37 -0.58 10.81
C TRP A 148 20.83 -1.80 10.03
N ARG A 149 20.39 -2.99 10.46
CA ARG A 149 20.72 -4.26 9.82
C ARG A 149 19.48 -4.91 9.22
N PHE A 150 19.57 -5.34 7.97
CA PHE A 150 18.53 -6.14 7.33
C PHE A 150 19.03 -6.82 6.06
N ASP A 151 18.30 -7.86 5.67
CA ASP A 151 18.55 -8.56 4.42
C ASP A 151 17.89 -7.84 3.26
N PHE A 152 18.65 -7.63 2.19
CA PHE A 152 18.10 -7.14 0.94
C PHE A 152 17.24 -8.25 0.32
N PRO A 153 16.03 -7.97 -0.20
CA PRO A 153 15.09 -8.99 -0.70
C PRO A 153 15.48 -9.48 -2.12
N PHE A 154 16.77 -9.69 -2.33
CA PHE A 154 17.37 -10.16 -3.57
C PHE A 154 18.41 -11.21 -3.23
N THR A 155 18.44 -12.26 -4.05
CA THR A 155 19.50 -13.25 -4.04
C THR A 155 20.19 -13.25 -5.39
N VAL A 156 21.46 -13.69 -5.38
CA VAL A 156 22.37 -13.63 -6.53
C VAL A 156 23.04 -14.98 -6.69
N SER A 157 23.27 -15.44 -7.91
CA SER A 157 24.02 -16.67 -8.14
C SER A 157 25.50 -16.45 -7.82
N GLY A 158 26.18 -17.45 -7.27
CA GLY A 158 27.61 -17.38 -7.00
C GLY A 158 28.48 -17.17 -8.23
N VAL A 159 27.97 -17.42 -9.44
CA VAL A 159 28.69 -17.09 -10.69
C VAL A 159 28.67 -15.58 -10.97
N GLU A 160 27.61 -14.88 -10.55
CA GLU A 160 27.39 -13.45 -10.79
C GLU A 160 27.83 -12.55 -9.63
N VAL A 161 28.00 -13.11 -8.42
CA VAL A 161 28.17 -12.32 -7.18
C VAL A 161 29.36 -11.36 -7.22
N LEU A 162 30.50 -11.78 -7.79
CA LEU A 162 31.67 -10.92 -7.94
C LEU A 162 31.41 -9.81 -8.97
N GLY A 163 30.79 -10.14 -10.10
CA GLY A 163 30.43 -9.16 -11.13
C GLY A 163 29.46 -8.11 -10.58
N LEU A 164 28.44 -8.53 -9.83
CA LEU A 164 27.50 -7.62 -9.18
C LEU A 164 28.20 -6.74 -8.13
N SER A 165 29.09 -7.32 -7.32
CA SER A 165 29.82 -6.56 -6.30
C SER A 165 30.72 -5.51 -6.92
N THR A 166 31.34 -5.82 -8.07
CA THR A 166 32.16 -4.88 -8.84
C THR A 166 31.29 -3.80 -9.50
N TYR A 167 30.16 -4.18 -10.08
CA TYR A 167 29.19 -3.23 -10.63
C TYR A 167 28.70 -2.22 -9.59
N LEU A 168 28.35 -2.70 -8.39
CA LEU A 168 27.93 -1.83 -7.30
C LEU A 168 29.07 -0.95 -6.79
N HIS A 169 30.29 -1.48 -6.69
CA HIS A 169 31.48 -0.69 -6.38
C HIS A 169 31.63 0.49 -7.35
N ASP A 170 31.65 0.23 -8.66
CA ASP A 170 31.78 1.27 -9.69
C ASP A 170 30.62 2.25 -9.67
N TYR A 171 29.40 1.75 -9.40
CA TYR A 171 28.23 2.61 -9.22
C TYR A 171 28.43 3.59 -8.06
N PHE A 172 28.87 3.14 -6.89
CA PHE A 172 29.10 4.04 -5.76
C PHE A 172 30.31 4.96 -5.98
N GLU A 173 31.39 4.45 -6.56
CA GLU A 173 32.59 5.24 -6.88
C GLU A 173 32.27 6.39 -7.86
N SER A 174 31.38 6.15 -8.83
CA SER A 174 30.90 7.20 -9.75
C SER A 174 30.08 8.31 -9.08
N HIS A 175 29.66 8.12 -7.82
CA HIS A 175 28.92 9.12 -7.02
C HIS A 175 29.83 9.86 -6.01
N GLY A 176 31.08 10.11 -6.39
CA GLY A 176 32.07 10.90 -5.64
C GLY A 176 31.76 12.40 -5.51
N GLU A 177 32.74 13.20 -5.05
CA GLU A 177 32.57 14.61 -4.59
C GLU A 177 31.97 15.53 -5.65
N ASP A 178 32.17 15.22 -6.92
CA ASP A 178 31.68 16.00 -8.06
C ASP A 178 30.24 15.64 -8.51
N SER A 179 29.60 14.66 -7.86
CA SER A 179 28.27 14.20 -8.25
C SER A 179 27.15 15.04 -7.62
N ILE A 180 26.36 15.71 -8.47
CA ILE A 180 25.11 16.36 -8.05
C ILE A 180 24.03 15.28 -8.06
N GLY A 181 23.74 14.70 -6.90
CA GLY A 181 22.93 13.49 -6.81
C GLY A 181 22.02 13.39 -5.59
N LEU A 182 21.43 12.20 -5.44
CA LEU A 182 20.62 11.83 -4.27
C LEU A 182 21.48 11.49 -3.04
N PHE A 183 22.75 11.16 -3.27
CA PHE A 183 23.75 10.88 -2.27
C PHE A 183 25.13 11.17 -2.86
N HIS A 184 26.10 11.33 -1.98
CA HIS A 184 27.52 11.37 -2.27
C HIS A 184 28.19 10.22 -1.52
N ALA A 185 29.12 9.51 -2.16
CA ALA A 185 29.87 8.40 -1.57
C ALA A 185 31.38 8.69 -1.58
N ASP A 186 32.03 8.32 -0.48
CA ASP A 186 33.49 8.37 -0.30
C ASP A 186 33.98 7.04 0.30
N GLN A 187 35.28 6.79 0.20
CA GLN A 187 35.96 5.62 0.77
C GLN A 187 35.35 4.28 0.33
N VAL A 188 34.84 4.21 -0.90
CA VAL A 188 34.30 2.97 -1.48
C VAL A 188 35.41 1.94 -1.60
N ARG A 189 35.22 0.76 -0.98
CA ARG A 189 36.18 -0.33 -0.99
C ARG A 189 35.47 -1.66 -1.18
N LEU A 190 35.89 -2.42 -2.19
CA LEU A 190 35.54 -3.81 -2.37
C LEU A 190 36.61 -4.70 -1.72
N THR A 191 36.18 -5.61 -0.83
CA THR A 191 37.02 -6.63 -0.20
C THR A 191 36.38 -8.01 -0.36
N CYS A 192 37.21 -9.05 -0.22
CA CYS A 192 36.75 -10.44 -0.16
C CYS A 192 37.28 -11.12 1.10
N PHE A 193 36.53 -12.09 1.59
CA PHE A 193 36.85 -12.84 2.80
C PHE A 193 36.38 -14.29 2.65
N GLU A 194 37.09 -15.20 3.32
CA GLU A 194 36.72 -16.61 3.34
C GLU A 194 35.67 -16.87 4.43
N ILE A 195 34.60 -17.59 4.09
CA ILE A 195 33.53 -17.97 5.01
C ILE A 195 33.13 -19.43 4.79
N GLU A 196 32.53 -20.05 5.80
CA GLU A 196 31.98 -21.40 5.69
C GLU A 196 30.93 -21.44 4.54
N GLY A 197 31.25 -22.19 3.47
CA GLY A 197 30.40 -22.29 2.27
C GLY A 197 30.87 -21.49 1.04
N GLY A 198 31.94 -20.69 1.11
CA GLY A 198 32.51 -20.04 -0.07
C GLY A 198 33.27 -18.73 0.20
N MET A 199 33.41 -17.90 -0.84
CA MET A 199 34.00 -16.56 -0.73
C MET A 199 32.90 -15.53 -0.52
N GLY A 200 32.99 -14.75 0.55
CA GLY A 200 32.17 -13.56 0.75
C GLY A 200 32.80 -12.33 0.11
N TYR A 201 31.96 -11.36 -0.25
CA TYR A 201 32.38 -10.05 -0.75
C TYR A 201 31.73 -8.96 0.08
N ARG A 202 32.48 -7.89 0.38
CA ARG A 202 31.98 -6.74 1.13
C ARG A 202 32.33 -5.45 0.40
N ILE A 203 31.33 -4.59 0.24
CA ILE A 203 31.51 -3.21 -0.20
C ILE A 203 31.30 -2.33 1.01
N HIS A 204 32.37 -1.66 1.43
CA HIS A 204 32.33 -0.63 2.46
C HIS A 204 32.32 0.74 1.79
N LEU A 205 31.49 1.67 2.26
CA LEU A 205 31.51 3.06 1.83
C LEU A 205 31.02 3.99 2.94
N ARG A 206 31.43 5.26 2.86
CA ARG A 206 30.83 6.35 3.62
C ARG A 206 29.91 7.16 2.70
N ALA A 207 28.69 7.44 3.14
CA ALA A 207 27.71 8.16 2.33
C ALA A 207 27.17 9.41 3.05
N TRP A 208 26.87 10.43 2.26
CA TRP A 208 26.10 11.61 2.67
C TRP A 208 24.84 11.68 1.82
N LEU A 209 23.69 11.77 2.47
CA LEU A 209 22.41 11.65 1.78
C LEU A 209 21.73 13.02 1.60
N ALA A 210 21.12 13.24 0.43
CA ALA A 210 20.36 14.45 0.16
C ALA A 210 18.95 14.39 0.82
N PRO A 211 18.43 15.51 1.34
CA PRO A 211 18.97 16.86 1.21
C PRO A 211 20.09 17.12 2.24
N TYR A 212 21.20 17.69 1.76
CA TYR A 212 22.46 17.81 2.51
C TYR A 212 22.39 18.80 3.69
N ASP A 213 21.35 19.63 3.74
CA ASP A 213 21.06 20.53 4.86
C ASP A 213 20.71 19.78 6.15
N MET A 214 20.22 18.54 6.06
CA MET A 214 19.97 17.68 7.21
C MET A 214 21.27 17.10 7.81
N GLY A 215 22.41 17.22 7.13
CA GLY A 215 23.71 16.78 7.64
C GLY A 215 23.81 15.26 7.90
N VAL A 216 22.97 14.46 7.25
CA VAL A 216 22.95 13.00 7.41
C VAL A 216 24.17 12.38 6.74
N SER A 217 24.98 11.68 7.52
CA SER A 217 26.10 10.88 7.02
C SER A 217 26.16 9.53 7.71
N GLU A 218 26.61 8.50 7.00
CA GLU A 218 26.58 7.11 7.45
C GLU A 218 27.73 6.30 6.86
N GLU A 219 28.05 5.19 7.52
CA GLU A 219 28.84 4.09 6.97
C GLU A 219 27.89 2.99 6.51
N ILE A 220 28.19 2.39 5.37
CA ILE A 220 27.39 1.32 4.78
C ILE A 220 28.30 0.15 4.46
N ASP A 221 27.92 -1.02 4.95
CA ASP A 221 28.50 -2.30 4.57
C ASP A 221 27.45 -3.14 3.82
N ILE A 222 27.74 -3.40 2.55
CA ILE A 222 26.98 -4.33 1.72
C ILE A 222 27.76 -5.64 1.67
N THR A 223 27.27 -6.67 2.34
CA THR A 223 27.96 -7.96 2.42
C THR A 223 27.18 -9.03 1.67
N THR A 224 27.82 -9.73 0.75
CA THR A 224 27.24 -10.90 0.10
C THR A 224 27.79 -12.18 0.73
N ARG A 225 26.91 -13.00 1.32
CA ARG A 225 27.26 -14.27 1.98
C ARG A 225 26.59 -15.46 1.30
N PRO A 226 27.25 -16.63 1.22
CA PRO A 226 26.64 -17.83 0.65
C PRO A 226 25.45 -18.29 1.50
N LEU A 227 24.36 -18.66 0.83
CA LEU A 227 23.08 -19.07 1.39
C LEU A 227 22.78 -20.53 1.01
N GLY A 228 23.05 -21.45 1.93
CA GLY A 228 22.75 -22.88 1.77
C GLY A 228 23.51 -23.58 0.64
N GLU A 229 22.96 -24.68 0.12
CA GLU A 229 23.67 -25.60 -0.80
C GLU A 229 23.59 -25.19 -2.29
N TYR A 230 22.71 -24.26 -2.68
CA TYR A 230 22.40 -23.98 -4.10
C TYR A 230 23.26 -22.88 -4.74
N ASN A 231 24.49 -22.67 -4.26
CA ASN A 231 25.42 -21.63 -4.76
C ASN A 231 24.73 -20.26 -4.97
N THR A 232 23.89 -19.89 -4.01
CA THR A 232 23.13 -18.65 -4.00
C THR A 232 23.67 -17.77 -2.89
N TYR A 233 23.71 -16.46 -3.09
CA TYR A 233 24.23 -15.50 -2.14
C TYR A 233 23.09 -14.60 -1.65
N GLN A 234 23.04 -14.43 -0.34
CA GLN A 234 22.21 -13.43 0.33
C GLN A 234 22.98 -12.12 0.42
N ILE A 235 22.27 -11.01 0.31
CA ILE A 235 22.84 -9.67 0.46
C ILE A 235 22.36 -9.13 1.79
N GLU A 236 23.31 -8.87 2.67
CA GLU A 236 23.11 -8.26 3.98
C GLU A 236 23.55 -6.81 3.92
N LEU A 237 22.71 -5.92 4.47
CA LEU A 237 23.02 -4.51 4.57
C LEU A 237 23.15 -4.12 6.04
N GLU A 238 24.24 -3.45 6.36
CA GLU A 238 24.46 -2.78 7.64
C GLU A 238 24.73 -1.30 7.37
N ILE A 239 23.92 -0.43 7.97
CA ILE A 239 24.09 1.03 7.88
C ILE A 239 24.30 1.58 9.29
N THR A 240 25.41 2.28 9.50
CA THR A 240 25.75 2.92 10.77
C THR A 240 25.65 4.43 10.64
N ARG A 241 24.72 5.05 11.35
CA ARG A 241 24.54 6.50 11.40
C ARG A 241 25.76 7.15 12.06
N LEU A 242 26.39 8.09 11.36
CA LEU A 242 27.47 8.93 11.91
C LEU A 242 26.96 10.30 12.36
N ASN A 243 26.08 10.93 11.56
CA ASN A 243 25.53 12.25 11.80
C ASN A 243 24.06 12.35 11.33
N GLY A 244 23.35 13.40 11.78
CA GLY A 244 21.93 13.63 11.55
C GLY A 244 21.05 13.03 12.63
N ASP A 245 19.80 13.48 12.80
CA ASP A 245 18.85 12.89 13.76
C ASP A 245 18.22 11.58 13.24
N LEU A 246 17.67 10.77 14.14
CA LEU A 246 17.18 9.41 13.82
C LEU A 246 16.04 9.43 12.79
N ASP A 247 15.10 10.37 12.94
CA ASP A 247 13.91 10.45 12.09
C ASP A 247 14.26 10.93 10.68
N SER A 248 15.16 11.90 10.56
CA SER A 248 15.70 12.37 9.28
C SER A 248 16.54 11.28 8.61
N TRP A 249 17.42 10.62 9.36
CA TRP A 249 18.26 9.53 8.85
C TRP A 249 17.41 8.38 8.28
N GLN A 250 16.41 7.89 9.01
CA GLN A 250 15.52 6.83 8.52
C GLN A 250 14.73 7.26 7.28
N ARG A 251 14.22 8.50 7.26
CA ARG A 251 13.41 9.02 6.15
C ARG A 251 14.21 9.12 4.86
N VAL A 252 15.42 9.68 4.95
CA VAL A 252 16.27 9.88 3.77
C VAL A 252 16.80 8.53 3.27
N ASN A 253 17.14 7.61 4.18
CA ASN A 253 17.58 6.25 3.82
C ASN A 253 16.56 5.49 2.99
N ARG A 254 15.26 5.61 3.26
CA ARG A 254 14.23 4.97 2.42
C ARG A 254 14.38 5.33 0.93
N ARG A 255 14.78 6.56 0.62
CA ARG A 255 14.99 7.02 -0.76
C ARG A 255 16.31 6.48 -1.34
N PHE A 256 17.37 6.47 -0.53
CA PHE A 256 18.66 5.88 -0.90
C PHE A 256 18.52 4.38 -1.21
N LEU A 257 17.91 3.62 -0.32
CA LEU A 257 17.68 2.17 -0.46
C LEU A 257 16.84 1.82 -1.69
N ASN A 258 15.86 2.66 -2.04
CA ASN A 258 15.11 2.50 -3.29
C ASN A 258 15.99 2.71 -4.53
N THR A 259 17.01 3.55 -4.43
CA THR A 259 17.98 3.78 -5.52
C THR A 259 18.92 2.59 -5.64
N VAL A 260 19.46 2.09 -4.54
CA VAL A 260 20.26 0.86 -4.49
C VAL A 260 19.46 -0.33 -5.04
N ARG A 261 18.18 -0.46 -4.65
CA ARG A 261 17.27 -1.49 -5.19
C ARG A 261 17.14 -1.45 -6.70
N LYS A 262 17.07 -0.26 -7.30
CA LYS A 262 17.02 -0.12 -8.77
C LYS A 262 18.28 -0.66 -9.42
N GLN A 263 19.45 -0.52 -8.79
CA GLN A 263 20.71 -1.06 -9.32
C GLN A 263 20.69 -2.60 -9.40
N PHE A 264 20.14 -3.27 -8.38
CA PHE A 264 19.94 -4.73 -8.45
C PHE A 264 18.97 -5.17 -9.55
N LEU A 265 17.94 -4.36 -9.84
CA LEU A 265 17.02 -4.62 -10.96
C LEU A 265 17.70 -4.40 -12.31
N ILE A 266 18.51 -3.34 -12.44
CA ILE A 266 19.28 -3.04 -13.66
C ILE A 266 20.27 -4.18 -13.92
N TRP A 267 21.00 -4.65 -12.91
CA TRP A 267 21.94 -5.78 -13.04
C TRP A 267 21.30 -7.00 -13.71
N ARG A 268 20.06 -7.33 -13.37
CA ARG A 268 19.32 -8.46 -13.98
C ARG A 268 18.98 -8.26 -15.46
N THR A 269 19.02 -7.02 -15.95
CA THR A 269 18.74 -6.67 -17.35
C THR A 269 19.99 -6.48 -18.20
N ILE A 270 21.17 -6.38 -17.57
CA ILE A 270 22.45 -6.29 -18.26
C ILE A 270 22.73 -7.63 -18.99
N ASP A 271 23.33 -7.53 -20.17
CA ASP A 271 23.70 -8.67 -20.99
C ASP A 271 24.90 -9.44 -20.42
N GLU A 272 25.03 -10.71 -20.81
CA GLU A 272 26.05 -11.59 -20.25
C GLU A 272 27.48 -11.11 -20.54
N GLU A 273 27.73 -10.45 -21.68
CA GLU A 273 29.06 -9.92 -22.02
C GLU A 273 29.51 -8.84 -21.02
N ALA A 274 28.64 -7.89 -20.71
CA ALA A 274 28.93 -6.86 -19.72
C ALA A 274 29.05 -7.44 -18.30
N LYS A 275 28.25 -8.45 -17.93
CA LYS A 275 28.42 -9.14 -16.64
C LYS A 275 29.79 -9.81 -16.51
N GLN A 276 30.28 -10.44 -17.58
CA GLN A 276 31.63 -11.03 -17.59
C GLN A 276 32.73 -9.95 -17.50
N LEU A 277 32.53 -8.79 -18.12
CA LEU A 277 33.47 -7.67 -17.99
C LEU A 277 33.61 -7.23 -16.53
N PHE A 278 32.51 -6.97 -15.83
CA PHE A 278 32.54 -6.61 -14.41
C PHE A 278 33.18 -7.70 -13.53
N LYS A 279 32.92 -8.98 -13.84
CA LYS A 279 33.58 -10.08 -13.14
C LYS A 279 35.10 -10.03 -13.32
N SER A 280 35.58 -9.87 -14.55
CA SER A 280 37.02 -9.81 -14.84
C SER A 280 37.70 -8.60 -14.19
N GLN A 281 37.01 -7.46 -14.11
CA GLN A 281 37.46 -6.27 -13.39
C GLN A 281 37.58 -6.56 -11.89
N GLY A 282 36.58 -7.21 -11.30
CA GLY A 282 36.60 -7.63 -9.90
C GLY A 282 37.75 -8.57 -9.56
N GLU A 283 38.02 -9.55 -10.43
CA GLU A 283 39.16 -10.47 -10.29
C GLU A 283 40.50 -9.72 -10.29
N ALA A 284 40.65 -8.70 -11.15
CA ALA A 284 41.84 -7.86 -11.19
C ALA A 284 41.96 -6.95 -9.95
N MET A 285 40.86 -6.38 -9.47
CA MET A 285 40.83 -5.52 -8.28
C MET A 285 41.16 -6.27 -6.98
N LEU A 286 40.74 -7.53 -6.88
CA LEU A 286 40.91 -8.36 -5.68
C LEU A 286 42.18 -9.23 -5.71
N GLY A 287 42.69 -9.57 -6.90
CA GLY A 287 43.88 -10.40 -7.06
C GLY A 287 45.16 -9.82 -6.46
N ASP A 288 45.19 -8.51 -6.17
CA ASP A 288 46.33 -7.79 -5.61
C ASP A 288 46.23 -7.53 -4.09
N LYS A 289 45.16 -7.99 -3.42
CA LYS A 289 44.89 -7.70 -1.99
C LYS A 289 44.85 -8.98 -1.14
N PRO A 290 45.38 -8.94 0.10
CA PRO A 290 45.34 -10.10 0.99
C PRO A 290 43.91 -10.44 1.42
N LEU A 291 43.60 -11.74 1.46
CA LEU A 291 42.33 -12.28 1.97
C LEU A 291 42.18 -11.96 3.46
N LEU A 292 41.06 -11.35 3.86
CA LEU A 292 40.73 -11.07 5.26
C LEU A 292 39.93 -12.24 5.84
N THR A 293 40.15 -12.61 7.10
CA THR A 293 39.31 -13.57 7.84
C THR A 293 38.16 -12.84 8.52
N ASP A 294 36.94 -13.40 8.48
CA ASP A 294 35.70 -12.78 8.99
C ASP A 294 35.83 -12.29 10.45
N GLU A 295 36.61 -12.99 11.29
CA GLU A 295 36.86 -12.64 12.69
C GLU A 295 37.63 -11.32 12.90
N THR A 296 38.48 -10.92 11.95
CA THR A 296 39.30 -9.68 12.11
C THR A 296 38.51 -8.39 11.89
N THR A 297 37.31 -8.45 11.33
CA THR A 297 36.56 -7.24 10.97
C THR A 297 35.60 -6.78 12.07
N THR A 298 35.04 -7.71 12.84
CA THR A 298 34.19 -7.37 14.00
C THR A 298 34.98 -6.69 15.12
N ALA A 299 36.30 -6.93 15.20
CA ALA A 299 37.17 -6.36 16.22
C ALA A 299 37.55 -4.88 15.96
N GLN A 300 37.36 -4.35 14.76
CA GLN A 300 37.69 -2.95 14.45
C GLN A 300 36.55 -1.95 14.73
N HIS A 301 35.32 -2.41 14.97
CA HIS A 301 34.18 -1.56 15.35
C HIS A 301 33.99 -1.40 16.87
N GLN A 302 34.93 -1.88 17.70
CA GLN A 302 34.86 -1.77 19.18
C GLN A 302 35.93 -0.87 19.82
N THR A 303 36.57 0.02 19.05
CA THR A 303 37.49 1.05 19.61
C THR A 303 37.15 2.42 19.05
#